data_AF-A0A1X2FA77-F1
#
_entry.id   AF-A0A1X2FA77-F1
#
_cell.length_a   1.000
_cell.length_b   1.000
_cell.length_c   1.000
_cell.angle_alpha   90.00
_cell.angle_beta   90.00
_cell.angle_gamma   90.00
#
_symmetry.space_group_name_H-M   'P 1'
#
loop_
_entity.id
_entity.type
_entity.pdbx_description
1 polymer ?
#
loop_
_entity_poly.entity_id
_entity_poly.type
_entity_poly.pdbx_seq_one_letter_code
_entity_poly.pdbx_strand_id
1 'polypeptide(L)'
;MARRLTRGELLPPSDFDSTSTVDTEHLSFVASNESGTRQALVSLAKLPGTHQLRLELITAMAYLNGPRGRWRSAETALAHYDTIASFLRWLESEEPRPDTVAAIDGGVWNRWILHNGGATTSAGAARIRNVRNVLRAAGNLSTSLTAALSRRTGKPEPRLQISYTHEEFRQIRRAARQVVHRAARRIGANNELLASYRAEQELTAPQTRIAHALAQVADLGMRVSEPACRDLGACRPRGCPRGPRRITSS
;
A
#
# COMPACT_ATOMS: atom_id res chain seq x y z
N MET A 1 35.67 6.72 -22.39
CA MET A 1 34.94 7.72 -23.20
C MET A 1 33.46 7.35 -23.19
N ALA A 2 32.59 8.18 -22.60
CA ALA A 2 31.15 7.91 -22.55
C ALA A 2 30.45 8.57 -23.75
N ARG A 3 29.88 7.76 -24.65
CA ARG A 3 29.11 8.23 -25.82
C ARG A 3 27.79 8.81 -25.32
N ARG A 4 27.49 10.07 -25.66
CA ARG A 4 26.16 10.67 -25.46
C ARG A 4 25.21 10.04 -26.46
N LEU A 5 24.18 9.37 -25.97
CA LEU A 5 23.06 8.91 -26.77
C LEU A 5 22.25 10.12 -27.28
N THR A 6 21.85 10.06 -28.54
CA THR A 6 21.02 11.07 -29.19
C THR A 6 19.56 10.94 -28.72
N ARG A 7 18.78 12.03 -28.84
CA ARG A 7 17.36 12.04 -28.41
C ARG A 7 16.52 10.94 -29.08
N GLY A 8 16.88 10.52 -30.30
CA GLY A 8 16.22 9.41 -31.00
C GLY A 8 16.54 8.03 -30.42
N GLU A 9 17.73 7.84 -29.84
CA GLU A 9 18.14 6.59 -29.16
C GLU A 9 17.56 6.49 -27.73
N LEU A 10 17.03 7.58 -27.18
CA LEU A 10 16.34 7.63 -25.89
C LEU A 10 14.83 7.40 -25.99
N LEU A 11 14.29 7.34 -27.21
CA LEU A 11 12.88 7.06 -27.43
C LEU A 11 12.67 5.56 -27.60
N PRO A 12 11.57 5.00 -27.07
CA PRO A 12 11.23 3.62 -27.34
C PRO A 12 11.07 3.41 -28.86
N PRO A 13 11.35 2.20 -29.36
CA PRO A 13 11.31 1.92 -30.80
C PRO A 13 9.91 2.20 -31.38
N SER A 14 9.84 2.45 -32.69
CA SER A 14 8.62 2.94 -33.36
C SER A 14 7.43 1.98 -33.31
N ASP A 15 7.68 0.73 -32.95
CA ASP A 15 6.74 -0.36 -32.73
C ASP A 15 6.40 -0.57 -31.24
N PHE A 16 6.87 0.30 -30.33
CA PHE A 16 6.55 0.23 -28.92
C PHE A 16 5.07 0.56 -28.69
N ASP A 17 4.27 -0.50 -28.63
CA ASP A 17 2.88 -0.40 -28.22
C ASP A 17 2.82 -0.23 -26.70
N SER A 18 2.56 1.01 -26.31
CA SER A 18 2.43 1.42 -24.91
C SER A 18 1.02 1.20 -24.39
N THR A 19 0.12 0.58 -25.17
CA THR A 19 -1.20 0.20 -24.66
C THR A 19 -1.03 -0.86 -23.58
N SER A 20 -1.55 -0.57 -22.39
CA SER A 20 -1.74 -1.58 -21.34
C SER A 20 -2.70 -2.63 -21.90
N THR A 21 -2.15 -3.68 -22.50
CA THR A 21 -2.92 -4.74 -23.13
C THR A 21 -3.71 -5.43 -22.04
N VAL A 22 -5.03 -5.39 -22.17
CA VAL A 22 -5.94 -6.10 -21.26
C VAL A 22 -5.98 -7.54 -21.74
N ASP A 23 -5.62 -8.45 -20.85
CA ASP A 23 -5.93 -9.87 -21.01
C ASP A 23 -7.41 -10.06 -20.73
N THR A 24 -8.18 -10.26 -21.80
CA THR A 24 -9.64 -10.40 -21.73
C THR A 24 -10.06 -11.74 -21.14
N GLU A 25 -9.23 -12.79 -21.25
CA GLU A 25 -9.55 -14.11 -20.70
C GLU A 25 -9.31 -14.16 -19.19
N HIS A 26 -8.22 -13.56 -18.73
CA HIS A 26 -7.87 -13.48 -17.31
C HIS A 26 -8.38 -12.20 -16.62
N LEU A 27 -9.13 -11.36 -17.36
CA LEU A 27 -9.68 -10.09 -16.90
C LEU A 27 -8.64 -9.26 -16.14
N SER A 28 -7.46 -9.09 -16.75
CA SER A 28 -6.29 -8.54 -16.09
C SER A 28 -5.47 -7.60 -16.96
N PHE A 29 -4.67 -6.74 -16.34
CA PHE A 29 -3.63 -5.97 -17.02
C PHE A 29 -2.42 -5.79 -16.10
N VAL A 30 -1.27 -5.50 -16.68
CA VAL A 30 -0.05 -5.15 -15.93
C VAL A 30 -0.01 -3.65 -15.71
N ALA A 31 -0.25 -3.24 -14.47
CA ALA A 31 -0.12 -1.85 -14.07
C ALA A 31 1.35 -1.45 -13.98
N SER A 32 1.73 -0.34 -14.59
CA SER A 32 3.12 0.13 -14.65
C SER A 32 3.24 1.54 -14.08
N ASN A 33 4.42 1.88 -13.55
CA ASN A 33 4.79 3.27 -13.30
C ASN A 33 5.40 3.92 -14.55
N GLU A 34 5.52 5.26 -14.58
CA GLU A 34 6.06 6.00 -15.73
C GLU A 34 7.46 5.53 -16.18
N SER A 35 8.29 5.05 -15.25
CA SER A 35 9.63 4.54 -15.53
C SER A 35 9.66 3.06 -15.94
N GLY A 36 8.53 2.35 -15.89
CA GLY A 36 8.44 0.90 -16.15
C GLY A 36 9.14 0.00 -15.10
N THR A 37 9.79 0.59 -14.09
CA THR A 37 10.58 -0.14 -13.08
C THR A 37 9.72 -0.86 -12.04
N ARG A 38 8.46 -0.46 -11.89
CA ARG A 38 7.50 -1.13 -11.00
C ARG A 38 6.29 -1.56 -11.81
N GLN A 39 5.99 -2.84 -11.71
CA GLN A 39 4.86 -3.48 -12.36
C GLN A 39 4.05 -4.25 -11.33
N ALA A 40 2.73 -4.28 -11.49
CA ALA A 40 1.82 -5.08 -10.68
C ALA A 40 0.70 -5.66 -11.54
N LEU A 41 0.41 -6.95 -11.39
CA LEU A 41 -0.72 -7.58 -12.04
C LEU A 41 -2.02 -7.19 -11.32
N VAL A 42 -2.96 -6.60 -12.06
CA VAL A 42 -4.31 -6.28 -11.56
C VAL A 42 -5.31 -7.19 -12.29
N SER A 43 -6.10 -7.98 -11.56
CA SER A 43 -7.11 -8.88 -12.15
C SER A 43 -8.45 -8.81 -11.40
N LEU A 44 -9.56 -8.70 -12.13
CA LEU A 44 -10.92 -8.76 -11.57
C LEU A 44 -11.53 -10.17 -11.63
N ALA A 45 -10.82 -11.19 -12.11
CA ALA A 45 -11.38 -12.51 -12.41
C ALA A 45 -12.04 -13.23 -11.21
N LYS A 46 -11.53 -12.99 -9.99
CA LYS A 46 -12.04 -13.59 -8.75
C LYS A 46 -13.12 -12.75 -8.04
N LEU A 47 -13.52 -11.63 -8.62
CA LEU A 47 -14.51 -10.72 -8.03
C LEU A 47 -15.93 -11.03 -8.53
N PRO A 48 -16.96 -10.69 -7.74
CA PRO A 48 -18.35 -10.85 -8.14
C PRO A 48 -18.75 -9.96 -9.32
N GLY A 49 -19.91 -10.23 -9.90
CA GLY A 49 -20.42 -9.58 -11.10
C GLY A 49 -20.23 -10.41 -12.38
N THR A 50 -20.93 -10.01 -13.43
CA THR A 50 -20.87 -10.68 -14.74
C THR A 50 -19.49 -10.54 -15.38
N HIS A 51 -19.20 -11.38 -16.37
CA HIS A 51 -17.99 -11.25 -17.17
C HIS A 51 -17.92 -9.87 -17.86
N GLN A 52 -19.03 -9.44 -18.46
CA GLN A 52 -19.09 -8.18 -19.20
C GLN A 52 -18.81 -6.96 -18.33
N LEU A 53 -19.44 -6.87 -17.15
CA LEU A 53 -19.19 -5.78 -16.20
C LEU A 53 -17.72 -5.73 -15.79
N ARG A 54 -17.12 -6.88 -15.46
CA ARG A 54 -15.70 -6.95 -15.06
C ARG A 54 -14.77 -6.59 -16.20
N LEU A 55 -15.08 -7.02 -17.43
CA LEU A 55 -14.32 -6.66 -18.63
C LEU A 55 -14.32 -5.15 -18.90
N GLU A 56 -15.48 -4.51 -18.80
CA GLU A 56 -15.61 -3.06 -18.98
C GLU A 56 -14.82 -2.28 -17.91
N LEU A 57 -14.89 -2.73 -16.65
CA LEU A 57 -14.16 -2.09 -15.55
C LEU A 57 -12.64 -2.30 -15.66
N ILE A 58 -12.15 -3.50 -15.95
CA ILE A 58 -10.71 -3.74 -16.09
C ILE A 58 -10.14 -2.98 -17.30
N THR A 59 -10.91 -2.87 -18.38
CA THR A 59 -10.52 -2.09 -19.56
C THR A 59 -10.42 -0.60 -19.23
N ALA A 60 -11.39 -0.06 -18.47
CA ALA A 60 -11.35 1.31 -17.99
C ALA A 60 -10.15 1.56 -17.05
N MET A 61 -9.82 0.60 -16.18
CA MET A 61 -8.65 0.68 -15.29
C MET A 61 -7.33 0.66 -16.08
N ALA A 62 -7.20 -0.21 -17.07
CA ALA A 62 -6.04 -0.28 -17.95
C ALA A 62 -5.87 1.03 -18.74
N TYR A 63 -6.97 1.57 -19.29
CA TYR A 63 -6.96 2.88 -19.94
C TYR A 63 -6.49 4.01 -19.01
N LEU A 64 -6.92 3.98 -17.74
CA LEU A 64 -6.51 4.98 -16.74
C LEU A 64 -5.04 4.85 -16.30
N ASN A 65 -4.42 3.67 -16.38
CA ASN A 65 -2.99 3.48 -16.12
C ASN A 65 -2.11 3.57 -17.38
N GLY A 66 -2.71 3.53 -18.56
CA GLY A 66 -1.99 3.68 -19.81
C GLY A 66 -1.29 5.04 -19.97
N PRO A 67 -0.56 5.25 -21.08
CA PRO A 67 0.30 6.42 -21.29
C PRO A 67 -0.44 7.76 -21.22
N ARG A 68 -1.69 7.77 -21.73
CA ARG A 68 -2.60 8.91 -21.72
C ARG A 68 -3.48 8.95 -20.45
N GLY A 69 -3.37 7.92 -19.62
CA GLY A 69 -4.09 7.75 -18.38
C GLY A 69 -3.58 8.69 -17.27
N ARG A 70 -4.37 8.77 -16.20
CA ARG A 70 -4.07 9.63 -15.05
C ARG A 70 -3.31 8.91 -13.94
N TRP A 71 -3.26 7.58 -13.96
CA TRP A 71 -2.60 6.77 -12.95
C TRP A 71 -1.15 6.53 -13.34
N ARG A 72 -0.24 7.25 -12.69
CA ARG A 72 1.20 7.25 -13.01
C ARG A 72 2.03 6.19 -12.25
N SER A 73 1.39 5.40 -11.39
CA SER A 73 2.06 4.37 -10.60
C SER A 73 1.23 3.10 -10.45
N ALA A 74 1.91 1.95 -10.35
CA ALA A 74 1.30 0.66 -10.05
C ALA A 74 0.55 0.68 -8.69
N GLU A 75 1.09 1.39 -7.69
CA GLU A 75 0.44 1.55 -6.38
C GLU A 75 -0.91 2.28 -6.50
N THR A 76 -1.01 3.25 -7.41
CA THR A 76 -2.27 3.95 -7.67
C THR A 76 -3.29 2.97 -8.24
N ALA A 77 -2.89 2.15 -9.23
CA ALA A 77 -3.77 1.13 -9.81
C ALA A 77 -4.24 0.10 -8.78
N LEU A 78 -3.36 -0.35 -7.87
CA LEU A 78 -3.70 -1.26 -6.77
C LEU A 78 -4.67 -0.64 -5.76
N ALA A 79 -4.45 0.62 -5.36
CA ALA A 79 -5.39 1.32 -4.47
C ALA A 79 -6.79 1.49 -5.12
N HIS A 80 -6.83 1.70 -6.43
CA HIS A 80 -8.08 1.74 -7.17
C HIS A 80 -8.72 0.35 -7.33
N TYR A 81 -7.94 -0.72 -7.51
CA TYR A 81 -8.42 -2.09 -7.49
C TYR A 81 -9.19 -2.41 -6.22
N ASP A 82 -8.66 -2.07 -5.04
CA ASP A 82 -9.36 -2.32 -3.76
C ASP A 82 -10.70 -1.59 -3.71
N THR A 83 -10.77 -0.38 -4.27
CA THR A 83 -12.01 0.39 -4.34
C THR A 83 -13.01 -0.25 -5.29
N ILE A 84 -12.57 -0.70 -6.47
CA ILE A 84 -13.44 -1.36 -7.46
C ILE A 84 -13.92 -2.73 -6.95
N ALA A 85 -13.06 -3.48 -6.27
CA ALA A 85 -13.44 -4.73 -5.60
C ALA A 85 -14.49 -4.49 -4.51
N SER A 86 -14.39 -3.40 -3.76
CA SER A 86 -15.44 -3.01 -2.80
C SER A 86 -16.74 -2.65 -3.51
N PHE A 87 -16.68 -1.96 -4.64
CA PHE A 87 -17.85 -1.57 -5.42
C PHE A 87 -18.57 -2.79 -6.02
N LEU A 88 -17.83 -3.73 -6.62
CA LEU A 88 -18.40 -4.97 -7.17
C LEU A 88 -19.05 -5.83 -6.08
N ARG A 89 -18.41 -5.96 -4.92
CA ARG A 89 -19.01 -6.68 -3.77
C ARG A 89 -20.28 -6.01 -3.25
N TRP A 90 -20.36 -4.68 -3.30
CA TRP A 90 -21.57 -3.96 -2.95
C TRP A 90 -22.67 -4.14 -4.01
N LEU A 91 -22.33 -4.07 -5.31
CA LEU A 91 -23.28 -4.32 -6.40
C LEU A 91 -23.91 -5.72 -6.33
N GLU A 92 -23.17 -6.72 -5.84
CA GLU A 92 -23.68 -8.07 -5.64
C GLU A 92 -24.90 -8.10 -4.70
N SER A 93 -24.99 -7.15 -3.75
CA SER A 93 -26.10 -7.02 -2.80
C SER A 93 -27.26 -6.14 -3.29
N GLU A 94 -27.15 -5.57 -4.49
CA GLU A 94 -28.18 -4.69 -5.07
C GLU A 94 -29.14 -5.50 -5.97
N GLU A 95 -30.43 -5.15 -5.91
CA GLU A 95 -31.46 -5.70 -6.79
C GLU A 95 -32.19 -4.57 -7.55
N PRO A 96 -32.30 -4.64 -8.89
CA PRO A 96 -31.68 -5.62 -9.78
C PRO A 96 -30.15 -5.42 -9.87
N ARG A 97 -29.43 -6.52 -10.05
CA ARG A 97 -27.98 -6.52 -10.21
C ARG A 97 -27.60 -6.02 -11.61
N PRO A 98 -26.73 -5.00 -11.75
CA PRO A 98 -26.28 -4.56 -13.05
C PRO A 98 -25.32 -5.56 -13.69
N ASP A 99 -25.63 -5.98 -14.92
CA ASP A 99 -24.80 -6.91 -15.69
C ASP A 99 -23.76 -6.22 -16.57
N THR A 100 -23.85 -4.90 -16.73
CA THR A 100 -22.94 -4.05 -17.52
C THR A 100 -22.81 -2.68 -16.87
N VAL A 101 -21.80 -1.90 -17.26
CA VAL A 101 -21.68 -0.49 -16.85
C VAL A 101 -22.88 0.33 -17.34
N ALA A 102 -23.43 0.00 -18.51
CA ALA A 102 -24.60 0.67 -19.06
C ALA A 102 -25.88 0.42 -18.25
N ALA A 103 -25.98 -0.74 -17.59
CA ALA A 103 -27.09 -1.08 -16.70
C ALA A 103 -27.02 -0.35 -15.34
N ILE A 104 -25.89 0.29 -15.01
CA ILE A 104 -25.79 1.15 -13.84
C ILE A 104 -26.49 2.48 -14.16
N ASP A 105 -27.48 2.86 -13.36
CA ASP A 105 -28.21 4.11 -13.49
C ASP A 105 -27.83 5.11 -12.38
N GLY A 106 -28.43 6.30 -12.43
CA GLY A 106 -28.25 7.32 -11.41
C GLY A 106 -28.77 6.90 -10.02
N GLY A 107 -29.74 5.98 -9.95
CA GLY A 107 -30.29 5.46 -8.71
C GLY A 107 -29.29 4.57 -7.97
N VAL A 108 -28.72 3.59 -8.67
CA VAL A 108 -27.63 2.73 -8.18
C VAL A 108 -26.45 3.60 -7.73
N TRP A 109 -26.06 4.59 -8.56
CA TRP A 109 -24.98 5.50 -8.20
C TRP A 109 -25.23 6.30 -6.92
N ASN A 110 -26.45 6.82 -6.73
CA ASN A 110 -26.81 7.55 -5.52
C ASN A 110 -26.81 6.64 -4.28
N ARG A 111 -27.24 5.38 -4.41
CA ARG A 111 -27.16 4.40 -3.31
C ARG A 111 -25.71 4.06 -2.96
N TRP A 112 -24.81 3.97 -3.94
CA TRP A 112 -23.37 3.85 -3.68
C TRP A 112 -22.79 5.03 -2.90
N ILE A 113 -23.21 6.26 -3.25
CA ILE A 113 -22.81 7.47 -2.52
C ILE A 113 -23.28 7.39 -1.06
N LEU A 114 -24.54 7.00 -0.83
CA LEU A 114 -25.12 6.86 0.51
C LEU A 114 -24.43 5.75 1.32
N HIS A 115 -24.14 4.60 0.70
CA HIS A 115 -23.38 3.50 1.31
C HIS A 115 -22.01 3.95 1.82
N ASN A 116 -21.38 4.92 1.14
CA ASN A 116 -20.09 5.50 1.53
C ASN A 116 -20.25 6.78 2.39
N GLY A 117 -21.37 6.93 3.08
CA GLY A 117 -21.64 8.03 4.01
C GLY A 117 -21.79 9.39 3.33
N GLY A 118 -22.27 9.44 2.07
CA GLY A 118 -22.60 10.69 1.40
C GLY A 118 -21.41 11.61 1.11
N ALA A 119 -20.18 11.07 1.06
CA ALA A 119 -18.94 11.84 0.98
C ALA A 119 -18.66 12.75 2.21
N THR A 120 -19.26 12.47 3.36
CA THR A 120 -19.00 13.18 4.62
C THR A 120 -17.59 12.93 5.16
N THR A 121 -17.03 11.74 4.92
CA THR A 121 -15.66 11.39 5.31
C THR A 121 -14.69 11.49 4.13
N SER A 122 -13.42 11.81 4.40
CA SER A 122 -12.37 11.85 3.37
C SER A 122 -12.20 10.49 2.67
N ALA A 123 -12.31 9.39 3.40
CA ALA A 123 -12.24 8.03 2.85
C ALA A 123 -13.44 7.73 1.93
N GLY A 124 -14.66 8.04 2.36
CA GLY A 124 -15.87 7.86 1.54
C GLY A 124 -15.83 8.72 0.28
N ALA A 125 -15.44 10.00 0.41
CA ALA A 125 -15.27 10.91 -0.73
C ALA A 125 -14.21 10.42 -1.73
N ALA A 126 -13.11 9.83 -1.24
CA ALA A 126 -12.09 9.22 -2.09
C ALA A 126 -12.64 8.00 -2.83
N ARG A 127 -13.31 7.06 -2.14
CA ARG A 127 -13.94 5.89 -2.77
C ARG A 127 -14.94 6.28 -3.87
N ILE A 128 -15.83 7.23 -3.58
CA ILE A 128 -16.81 7.74 -4.55
C ILE A 128 -16.09 8.34 -5.77
N ARG A 129 -15.07 9.18 -5.56
CA ARG A 129 -14.31 9.78 -6.68
C ARG A 129 -13.59 8.72 -7.52
N ASN A 130 -13.04 7.71 -6.88
CA ASN A 130 -12.31 6.63 -7.52
C ASN A 130 -13.23 5.81 -8.44
N VAL A 131 -14.37 5.35 -7.94
CA VAL A 131 -15.37 4.63 -8.75
C VAL A 131 -15.88 5.52 -9.88
N ARG A 132 -16.18 6.80 -9.61
CA ARG A 132 -16.60 7.76 -10.64
C ARG A 132 -15.60 7.84 -11.79
N ASN A 133 -14.31 7.90 -11.50
CA ASN A 133 -13.28 8.03 -12.52
C ASN A 133 -13.22 6.78 -13.42
N VAL A 134 -13.34 5.59 -12.83
CA VAL A 134 -13.35 4.32 -13.58
C VAL A 134 -14.62 4.21 -14.43
N LEU A 135 -15.80 4.50 -13.87
CA LEU A 135 -17.05 4.48 -14.64
C LEU A 135 -17.00 5.47 -15.81
N ARG A 136 -16.48 6.68 -15.62
CA ARG A 136 -16.30 7.65 -16.71
C ARG A 136 -15.36 7.16 -17.81
N ALA A 137 -14.32 6.41 -17.45
CA ALA A 137 -13.38 5.85 -18.42
C ALA A 137 -13.97 4.66 -19.20
N ALA A 138 -14.96 3.95 -18.66
CA ALA A 138 -15.64 2.85 -19.36
C ALA A 138 -16.52 3.33 -20.54
N GLY A 139 -16.93 4.60 -20.56
CA GLY A 139 -17.56 5.26 -21.71
C GLY A 139 -19.03 4.89 -21.99
N ASN A 140 -19.42 3.63 -21.79
CA ASN A 140 -20.77 3.11 -22.08
C ASN A 140 -21.76 3.37 -20.94
N LEU A 141 -21.97 4.65 -20.60
CA LEU A 141 -22.80 5.06 -19.48
C LEU A 141 -24.24 5.33 -19.90
N SER A 142 -25.21 4.92 -19.08
CA SER A 142 -26.60 5.38 -19.25
C SER A 142 -26.69 6.91 -19.14
N THR A 143 -27.68 7.53 -19.78
CA THR A 143 -27.92 8.98 -19.69
C THR A 143 -28.14 9.42 -18.24
N SER A 144 -28.88 8.61 -17.47
CA SER A 144 -29.13 8.83 -16.04
C SER A 144 -27.84 8.81 -15.23
N LEU A 145 -26.96 7.83 -15.46
CA LEU A 145 -25.67 7.74 -14.79
C LEU A 145 -24.73 8.88 -15.20
N THR A 146 -24.71 9.26 -16.47
CA THR A 146 -23.89 10.38 -16.97
C THR A 146 -24.27 11.69 -16.26
N ALA A 147 -25.57 11.96 -16.13
CA ALA A 147 -26.07 13.11 -15.39
C ALA A 147 -25.68 13.04 -13.91
N ALA A 148 -25.82 11.86 -13.27
CA ALA A 148 -25.50 11.67 -11.87
C ALA A 148 -23.99 11.79 -11.57
N LEU A 149 -23.12 11.26 -12.44
CA LEU A 149 -21.67 11.37 -12.33
C LEU A 149 -21.18 12.80 -12.55
N SER A 150 -21.93 13.63 -13.27
CA SER A 150 -21.62 15.06 -13.50
C SER A 150 -21.92 15.92 -12.29
N ARG A 151 -22.79 15.47 -11.38
CA ARG A 151 -23.10 16.19 -10.14
C ARG A 151 -21.90 16.22 -9.20
N ARG A 152 -21.69 17.39 -8.58
CA ARG A 152 -20.66 17.55 -7.56
C ARG A 152 -21.08 16.80 -6.29
N THR A 153 -20.28 15.83 -5.88
CA THR A 153 -20.39 15.25 -4.53
C THR A 153 -19.76 16.19 -3.52
N GLY A 154 -20.37 16.30 -2.34
CA GLY A 154 -19.94 17.19 -1.26
C GLY A 154 -18.44 17.09 -0.98
N LYS A 155 -17.85 18.20 -0.53
CA LYS A 155 -16.46 18.23 -0.08
C LYS A 155 -16.47 17.93 1.43
N PRO A 156 -15.80 16.86 1.90
CA PRO A 156 -15.68 16.64 3.33
C PRO A 156 -14.95 17.82 3.96
N GLU A 157 -15.36 18.20 5.16
CA GLU A 157 -14.66 19.23 5.92
C GLU A 157 -13.20 18.77 6.13
N PRO A 158 -12.21 19.60 5.81
CA PRO A 158 -10.82 19.23 6.01
C PRO A 158 -10.62 18.94 7.49
N ARG A 159 -10.25 17.70 7.83
CA ARG A 159 -9.78 17.41 9.18
C ARG A 159 -8.53 18.25 9.39
N LEU A 160 -8.61 19.18 10.34
CA LEU A 160 -7.44 19.92 10.80
C LEU A 160 -6.44 18.89 11.32
N GLN A 161 -5.33 18.72 10.60
CA GLN A 161 -4.25 17.88 11.06
C GLN A 161 -3.64 18.58 12.27
N ILE A 162 -3.92 18.06 13.46
CA ILE A 162 -3.31 18.54 14.70
C ILE A 162 -1.80 18.35 14.54
N SER A 163 -1.12 19.46 14.29
CA SER A 163 0.33 19.48 14.16
C SER A 163 0.91 19.52 15.56
N TYR A 164 2.00 18.78 15.78
CA TYR A 164 2.73 18.88 17.05
C TYR A 164 3.15 20.32 17.26
N THR A 165 2.91 20.83 18.47
CA THR A 165 3.53 22.07 18.90
C THR A 165 5.05 21.93 18.88
N HIS A 166 5.76 23.05 18.88
CA HIS A 166 7.22 23.03 18.94
C HIS A 166 7.74 22.27 20.18
N GLU A 167 7.00 22.33 21.29
CA GLU A 167 7.35 21.63 22.53
C GLU A 167 7.18 20.12 22.43
N GLU A 168 6.04 19.66 21.93
CA GLU A 168 5.77 18.25 21.67
C GLU A 168 6.81 17.68 20.69
N PHE A 169 7.12 18.42 19.64
CA PHE A 169 8.15 18.02 18.68
C PHE A 169 9.54 17.91 19.35
N ARG A 170 9.90 18.85 20.22
CA ARG A 170 11.15 18.77 21.01
C ARG A 170 11.17 17.56 21.93
N GLN A 171 10.05 17.24 22.58
CA GLN A 171 9.93 16.06 23.45
C GLN A 171 10.07 14.76 22.65
N ILE A 172 9.36 14.64 21.52
CA ILE A 172 9.48 13.49 20.60
C ILE A 172 10.92 13.33 20.15
N ARG A 173 11.59 14.42 19.74
CA ARG A 173 12.99 14.37 19.29
C ARG A 173 13.95 13.94 20.41
N ARG A 174 13.73 14.38 21.65
CA ARG A 174 14.52 13.96 22.81
C ARG A 174 14.33 12.48 23.11
N ALA A 175 13.10 11.99 23.14
CA ALA A 175 12.80 10.57 23.34
C ALA A 175 13.41 9.69 22.24
N ALA A 176 13.26 10.10 20.98
CA ALA A 176 13.86 9.41 19.84
C ALA A 176 15.39 9.35 19.95
N ARG A 177 16.05 10.47 20.29
CA ARG A 177 17.50 10.49 20.53
C ARG A 177 17.92 9.52 21.64
N GLN A 178 17.20 9.47 22.76
CA GLN A 178 17.51 8.55 23.85
C GLN A 178 17.42 7.08 23.41
N VAL A 179 16.40 6.73 22.63
CA VAL A 179 16.23 5.38 22.06
C VAL A 179 17.39 5.04 21.13
N VAL A 180 17.73 5.95 20.21
CA VAL A 180 18.82 5.76 19.25
C VAL A 180 20.17 5.64 19.96
N HIS A 181 20.48 6.52 20.90
CA HIS A 181 21.73 6.44 21.68
C HIS A 181 21.81 5.16 22.51
N ARG A 182 20.71 4.71 23.11
CA ARG A 182 20.67 3.43 23.83
C ARG A 182 20.94 2.26 22.89
N ALA A 183 20.33 2.26 21.71
CA ALA A 183 20.56 1.23 20.70
C ALA A 183 22.01 1.24 20.20
N ALA A 184 22.56 2.42 19.89
CA ALA A 184 23.94 2.59 19.42
C ALA A 184 24.95 2.08 20.45
N ARG A 185 24.80 2.44 21.73
CA ARG A 185 25.66 1.93 22.81
C ARG A 185 25.59 0.41 22.94
N ARG A 186 24.38 -0.17 22.86
CA ARG A 186 24.19 -1.63 22.91
C ARG A 186 24.89 -2.32 21.74
N ILE A 187 24.76 -1.79 20.53
CA ILE A 187 25.41 -2.33 19.34
C ILE A 187 26.93 -2.24 19.49
N GLY A 188 27.46 -1.09 19.94
CA GLY A 188 28.88 -0.91 20.19
C GLY A 188 29.44 -1.93 21.19
N ALA A 189 28.81 -2.04 22.38
CA ALA A 189 29.22 -3.01 23.40
C ALA A 189 29.14 -4.47 22.90
N ASN A 190 28.13 -4.81 22.11
CA ASN A 190 28.00 -6.14 21.53
C ASN A 190 29.11 -6.41 20.48
N ASN A 191 29.47 -5.41 19.67
CA ASN A 191 30.54 -5.54 18.68
C ASN A 191 31.90 -5.72 19.36
N GLU A 192 32.18 -4.96 20.42
CA GLU A 192 33.37 -5.11 21.25
C GLU A 192 33.45 -6.51 21.87
N LEU A 193 32.34 -6.98 22.46
CA LEU A 193 32.26 -8.32 23.05
C LEU A 193 32.49 -9.44 22.01
N LEU A 194 31.92 -9.30 20.81
CA LEU A 194 32.15 -10.24 19.71
C LEU A 194 33.60 -10.23 19.24
N ALA A 195 34.24 -9.06 19.18
CA ALA A 195 35.65 -8.93 18.83
C ALA A 195 36.57 -9.61 19.87
N SER A 196 36.33 -9.36 21.17
CA SER A 196 37.07 -10.02 22.26
C SER A 196 36.90 -11.54 22.23
N TYR A 197 35.70 -12.04 21.95
CA TYR A 197 35.45 -13.47 21.81
C TYR A 197 36.19 -14.10 20.63
N ARG A 198 36.20 -13.45 19.46
CA ARG A 198 36.94 -13.91 18.27
C ARG A 198 38.45 -13.83 18.43
N ALA A 199 38.94 -12.95 19.29
CA ALA A 199 40.34 -12.84 19.66
C ALA A 199 40.74 -13.78 20.83
N GLU A 200 39.85 -14.69 21.23
CA GLU A 200 40.08 -15.69 22.29
C GLU A 200 40.49 -15.09 23.64
N GLN A 201 40.04 -13.86 23.93
CA GLN A 201 40.26 -13.24 25.23
C GLN A 201 39.44 -13.93 26.31
N GLU A 202 39.95 -13.94 27.55
CA GLU A 202 39.21 -14.47 28.69
C GLU A 202 37.96 -13.63 28.96
N LEU A 203 36.79 -14.23 28.73
CA LEU A 203 35.49 -13.66 29.00
C LEU A 203 34.81 -14.39 30.16
N THR A 204 34.00 -13.67 30.93
CA THR A 204 33.19 -14.30 31.97
C THR A 204 32.15 -15.24 31.36
N ALA A 205 31.74 -16.30 32.08
CA ALA A 205 30.76 -17.26 31.57
C ALA A 205 29.46 -16.62 31.00
N PRO A 206 28.87 -15.56 31.59
CA PRO A 206 27.75 -14.85 31.00
C PRO A 206 28.09 -14.11 29.70
N GLN A 207 29.26 -13.47 29.62
CA GLN A 207 29.75 -12.78 28.42
C GLN A 207 30.01 -13.76 27.29
N THR A 208 30.59 -14.93 27.58
CA THR A 208 30.84 -15.98 26.60
C THR A 208 29.54 -16.51 25.98
N ARG A 209 28.47 -16.69 26.77
CA ARG A 209 27.15 -17.08 26.23
C ARG A 209 26.59 -16.05 25.27
N ILE A 210 26.63 -14.76 25.65
CA ILE A 210 26.15 -13.66 24.81
C ILE A 210 27.02 -13.54 23.55
N ALA A 211 28.34 -13.64 23.66
CA ALA A 211 29.26 -13.57 22.53
C ALA A 211 29.06 -14.72 21.53
N HIS A 212 28.85 -15.94 22.02
CA HIS A 212 28.53 -17.10 21.19
C HIS A 212 27.19 -16.92 20.46
N ALA A 213 26.17 -16.36 21.13
CA ALA A 213 24.90 -16.01 20.49
C ALA A 213 25.07 -14.90 19.42
N LEU A 214 25.91 -13.89 19.67
CA LEU A 214 26.24 -12.84 18.69
C LEU A 214 26.99 -13.40 17.48
N ALA A 215 27.91 -14.35 17.69
CA ALA A 215 28.62 -15.03 16.60
C ALA A 215 27.65 -15.83 15.71
N GLN A 216 26.71 -16.57 16.31
CA GLN A 216 25.65 -17.25 15.55
C GLN A 216 24.82 -16.28 14.70
N VAL A 217 24.44 -15.11 15.22
CA VAL A 217 23.71 -14.09 14.44
C VAL A 217 24.56 -13.56 13.29
N ALA A 218 25.85 -13.30 13.55
CA ALA A 218 26.76 -12.76 12.54
C ALA A 218 26.97 -13.74 11.38
N ASP A 219 27.05 -15.04 11.67
CA ASP A 219 27.41 -16.07 10.70
C ASP A 219 26.16 -16.64 9.98
N LEU A 220 25.00 -16.72 10.67
CA LEU A 220 23.77 -17.36 10.16
C LEU A 220 22.64 -16.35 9.83
N GLY A 221 22.83 -15.07 10.15
CA GLY A 221 21.82 -14.03 9.98
C GLY A 221 20.58 -14.26 10.85
N MET A 222 19.39 -14.25 10.26
CA MET A 222 18.12 -14.40 10.98
C MET A 222 17.77 -15.85 11.37
N ARG A 223 18.58 -16.84 10.97
CA ARG A 223 18.37 -18.26 11.26
C ARG A 223 19.09 -18.67 12.55
N VAL A 224 18.81 -17.97 13.64
CA VAL A 224 19.46 -18.16 14.95
C VAL A 224 18.68 -19.12 15.83
N SER A 225 19.40 -19.85 16.68
CA SER A 225 18.82 -20.83 17.61
C SER A 225 17.96 -20.15 18.70
N GLU A 226 16.94 -20.85 19.20
CA GLU A 226 16.11 -20.34 20.32
C GLU A 226 16.92 -19.98 21.58
N PRO A 227 17.96 -20.75 21.98
CA PRO A 227 18.87 -20.36 23.06
C PRO A 227 19.61 -19.06 22.79
N ALA A 228 20.13 -18.86 21.56
CA ALA A 228 20.80 -17.61 21.20
C ALA A 228 19.83 -16.41 21.26
N CYS A 229 18.59 -16.58 20.80
CA CYS A 229 17.56 -15.53 20.93
C CYS A 229 17.23 -15.21 22.40
N ARG A 230 17.26 -16.21 23.30
CA ARG A 230 17.05 -16.03 24.73
C ARG A 230 18.22 -15.26 25.37
N ASP A 231 19.44 -15.66 25.07
CA ASP A 231 20.66 -15.04 25.61
C ASP A 231 20.82 -13.58 25.15
N LEU A 232 20.33 -13.25 23.95
CA LEU A 232 20.29 -11.87 23.44
C LEU A 232 19.09 -11.06 23.96
N GLY A 233 18.20 -11.68 24.75
CA GLY A 233 16.97 -11.04 25.23
C GLY A 233 15.94 -10.74 24.14
N ALA A 234 16.03 -11.42 22.99
CA ALA A 234 15.13 -11.28 21.85
C ALA A 234 13.86 -12.15 21.97
N CYS A 235 13.93 -13.26 22.70
CA CYS A 235 12.75 -14.05 23.07
C CYS A 235 12.08 -13.45 24.31
N ARG A 236 10.83 -12.99 24.18
CA ARG A 236 9.96 -12.84 25.35
C ARG A 236 9.51 -14.22 25.83
N PRO A 237 9.48 -14.50 27.14
CA PRO A 237 8.86 -15.74 27.62
C PRO A 237 7.40 -15.77 27.16
N ARG A 238 6.98 -16.88 26.54
CA ARG A 238 5.57 -17.12 26.20
C ARG A 238 4.78 -17.05 27.51
N GLY A 239 3.91 -16.05 27.65
CA GLY A 239 2.99 -15.94 28.79
C GLY A 239 3.08 -14.70 29.68
N CYS A 240 3.96 -13.71 29.43
CA CYS A 240 3.87 -12.45 30.17
C CYS A 240 2.65 -11.61 29.70
N PRO A 241 1.65 -11.35 30.56
CA PRO A 241 0.52 -10.49 30.21
C PRO A 241 0.99 -9.07 29.92
N ARG A 242 0.32 -8.39 28.99
CA ARG A 242 0.50 -6.95 28.75
C ARG A 242 0.17 -6.21 30.05
N GLY A 243 1.17 -5.68 30.75
CA GLY A 243 0.94 -4.72 31.83
C GLY A 243 0.11 -3.53 31.32
N PRO A 244 -0.83 -3.01 32.12
CA PRO A 244 -1.75 -1.98 31.66
C PRO A 244 -0.99 -0.71 31.27
N ARG A 245 -1.37 -0.10 30.13
CA ARG A 245 -0.94 1.24 29.77
C ARG A 245 -1.46 2.19 30.85
N ARG A 246 -0.58 2.70 31.71
CA ARG A 246 -0.89 3.89 32.51
C ARG A 246 -1.04 5.06 31.54
N ILE A 247 -2.28 5.37 31.20
CA ILE A 247 -2.68 6.68 30.72
C ILE A 247 -2.69 7.55 31.97
N THR A 248 -1.63 8.31 32.21
CA THR A 248 -1.69 9.43 33.14
C THR A 248 -2.34 10.58 32.42
N SER A 249 -3.64 10.74 32.64
CA SER A 249 -4.36 12.00 32.44
C SER A 249 -3.94 12.95 33.57
N SER A 250 -3.40 14.10 33.20
CA SER A 250 -3.45 15.33 33.99
C SER A 250 -4.36 16.30 33.25
#